data_AF-A0AA42ZP89-F1
#
_entry.id   AF-A0AA42ZP89-F1
#
_cell.length_a   1.000
_cell.length_b   1.000
_cell.length_c   1.000
_cell.angle_alpha   90.00
_cell.angle_beta   90.00
_cell.angle_gamma   90.00
#
_symmetry.space_group_name_H-M   'P 1'
#
loop_
_entity.id
_entity.type
_entity.pdbx_description
1 polymer ?
#
loop_
_entity_poly.entity_id
_entity_poly.type
_entity_poly.pdbx_seq_one_letter_code
_entity_poly.pdbx_strand_id
1 'polypeptide(L)'
;MDDLTGFFIVLGGLAAILAQISIWAPRKIWVKVTALVTTALFLPAAYLSLADLLSRPKPMEIEWNNVELAEATVLGARMKEDEAIYLWLGIEGLAEPRAYVMPWNQEMAQQLQDAQRAAEAEGNGVRMTQPFERSWDKRERRFYAAPQPPLPDKRKGKDKPFIFEQPGPKEKSDAT
;
A
#
# COMPACT_ATOMS: atom_id res chain seq x y z
N MET A 1 -12.64 4.59 -15.16
CA MET A 1 -11.44 5.01 -15.93
C MET A 1 -11.75 6.20 -16.84
N ASP A 2 -13.03 6.40 -17.14
CA ASP A 2 -13.53 7.35 -18.13
C ASP A 2 -13.18 8.80 -17.82
N ASP A 3 -13.20 9.22 -16.55
CA ASP A 3 -12.84 10.59 -16.16
C ASP A 3 -11.37 10.93 -16.44
N LEU A 4 -10.46 10.01 -16.12
CA LEU A 4 -9.02 10.22 -16.31
C LEU A 4 -8.66 10.26 -17.79
N THR A 5 -9.25 9.35 -18.58
CA THR A 5 -9.12 9.36 -20.04
C THR A 5 -9.66 10.66 -20.63
N GLY A 6 -10.79 11.16 -20.11
CA GLY A 6 -11.35 12.47 -20.46
C GLY A 6 -10.40 13.63 -20.17
N PHE A 7 -9.85 13.70 -18.96
CA PHE A 7 -8.87 14.73 -18.59
C PHE A 7 -7.62 14.69 -19.47
N PHE A 8 -7.10 13.49 -19.77
CA PHE A 8 -5.93 13.33 -20.62
C PHE A 8 -6.19 13.82 -22.06
N ILE A 9 -7.36 13.50 -22.63
CA ILE A 9 -7.75 13.96 -23.97
C ILE A 9 -7.84 15.49 -24.01
N VAL A 10 -8.49 16.10 -23.02
CA VAL A 10 -8.62 17.57 -22.93
C VAL A 10 -7.24 18.23 -22.79
N LEU A 11 -6.41 17.70 -21.90
CA LEU A 11 -5.07 18.22 -21.64
C LEU A 11 -4.18 18.12 -22.88
N GLY A 12 -4.19 16.96 -23.54
CA GLY A 12 -3.47 16.71 -24.79
C GLY A 12 -3.95 17.60 -25.93
N GLY A 13 -5.26 17.81 -26.05
CA GLY A 13 -5.86 18.71 -27.04
C GLY A 13 -5.43 20.16 -26.82
N LEU A 14 -5.50 20.66 -25.59
CA LEU A 14 -5.04 22.00 -25.23
C LEU A 14 -3.53 22.18 -25.49
N ALA A 15 -2.71 21.18 -25.15
CA ALA A 15 -1.27 21.19 -25.42
C ALA A 15 -0.97 21.20 -26.93
N ALA A 16 -1.71 20.41 -27.72
CA ALA A 16 -1.57 20.38 -29.18
C ALA A 16 -1.96 21.71 -29.82
N ILE A 17 -3.06 22.34 -29.37
CA ILE A 17 -3.45 23.69 -29.80
C ILE A 17 -2.34 24.70 -29.46
N LEU A 18 -1.79 24.63 -28.24
CA LEU A 18 -0.72 25.51 -27.82
C LEU A 18 0.54 25.35 -28.69
N ALA A 19 0.95 24.10 -28.95
CA ALA A 19 2.09 23.77 -29.78
C ALA A 19 1.89 24.24 -31.22
N GLN A 20 0.70 24.02 -31.80
CA GLN A 20 0.36 24.46 -33.15
C GLN A 20 0.42 25.99 -33.27
N ILE A 21 -0.13 26.72 -32.29
CA ILE A 21 -0.08 28.18 -32.24
C ILE A 21 1.37 28.67 -32.08
N SER A 22 2.17 27.98 -31.26
CA SER A 22 3.57 28.33 -31.03
C SER A 22 4.44 28.16 -32.28
N ILE A 23 4.22 27.10 -33.07
CA ILE A 23 5.01 26.80 -34.28
C ILE A 23 4.71 27.79 -35.42
N TRP A 24 3.46 28.21 -35.61
CA TRP A 24 3.04 29.01 -36.78
C TRP A 24 2.78 30.49 -36.50
N ALA A 25 3.12 30.98 -35.31
CA ALA A 25 2.70 32.29 -34.78
C ALA A 25 2.90 33.47 -35.77
N PRO A 26 1.85 33.96 -36.46
CA PRO A 26 1.91 35.18 -37.22
C PRO A 26 1.76 36.38 -36.27
N ARG A 27 2.24 37.57 -36.66
CA ARG A 27 2.22 38.82 -35.85
C ARG A 27 0.81 39.34 -35.45
N LYS A 28 -0.28 38.61 -35.68
CA LYS A 28 -1.66 39.05 -35.41
C LYS A 28 -2.02 38.90 -33.93
N ILE A 29 -2.55 39.98 -33.34
CA ILE A 29 -2.91 40.05 -31.90
C ILE A 29 -3.90 38.95 -31.48
N TRP A 30 -4.86 38.59 -32.35
CA TRP A 30 -5.86 37.56 -32.09
C TRP A 30 -5.25 36.18 -31.79
N VAL A 31 -4.17 35.82 -32.47
CA VAL A 31 -3.47 34.53 -32.24
C VAL A 31 -2.82 34.51 -30.85
N LYS A 32 -2.32 35.67 -30.39
CA LYS A 32 -1.76 35.81 -29.03
C LYS A 32 -2.85 35.72 -27.97
N VAL A 33 -4.02 36.32 -28.21
CA VAL A 33 -5.17 36.22 -27.31
C VAL A 33 -5.66 34.78 -27.21
N THR A 34 -5.78 34.05 -28.33
CA THR A 34 -6.16 32.63 -28.29
C THR A 34 -5.14 31.75 -27.58
N ALA A 35 -3.84 32.01 -27.76
CA ALA A 35 -2.79 31.32 -27.01
C ALA A 35 -2.92 31.58 -25.51
N LEU A 36 -3.12 32.84 -25.12
CA LEU A 36 -3.29 33.23 -23.71
C LEU A 36 -4.49 32.55 -23.06
N VAL A 37 -5.64 32.54 -23.75
CA VAL A 37 -6.85 31.86 -23.28
C VAL A 37 -6.63 30.36 -23.16
N THR A 38 -5.97 29.74 -24.16
CA THR A 38 -5.67 28.30 -24.13
C THR A 38 -4.75 27.95 -22.96
N THR A 39 -3.69 28.71 -22.71
CA THR A 39 -2.82 28.53 -21.54
C THR A 39 -3.60 28.72 -20.23
N ALA A 40 -4.45 29.75 -20.17
CA ALA A 40 -5.25 30.05 -18.99
C ALA A 40 -6.26 28.93 -18.67
N LEU A 41 -6.76 28.20 -19.67
CA LEU A 41 -7.59 27.01 -19.48
C LEU A 41 -6.76 25.74 -19.20
N PHE A 42 -5.59 25.62 -19.81
CA PHE A 42 -4.70 24.47 -19.64
C PHE A 42 -4.21 24.34 -18.21
N LEU A 43 -3.76 25.43 -17.58
CA LEU A 43 -3.22 25.40 -16.22
C LEU A 43 -4.20 24.84 -15.17
N PRO A 44 -5.44 25.33 -15.03
CA PRO A 44 -6.39 24.77 -14.07
C PRO A 44 -6.80 23.34 -14.45
N ALA A 45 -6.97 23.02 -15.74
CA ALA A 45 -7.28 21.65 -16.16
C ALA A 45 -6.15 20.66 -15.80
N ALA A 46 -4.89 21.06 -16.02
CA ALA A 46 -3.71 20.30 -15.64
C ALA A 46 -3.66 20.06 -14.14
N TYR A 47 -3.91 21.10 -13.35
CA TYR A 47 -3.91 21.01 -11.89
C TYR A 47 -5.00 20.06 -11.38
N LEU A 48 -6.24 20.19 -11.88
CA LEU A 48 -7.33 19.30 -11.50
C LEU A 48 -7.05 17.84 -11.87
N SER A 49 -6.52 17.60 -13.07
CA SER A 49 -6.13 16.25 -13.50
C SER A 49 -5.04 15.66 -12.61
N LEU A 50 -4.05 16.46 -12.20
CA LEU A 50 -2.97 16.00 -11.33
C LEU A 50 -3.47 15.73 -9.91
N ALA A 51 -4.35 16.59 -9.39
CA ALA A 51 -4.96 16.42 -8.08
C ALA A 51 -5.83 15.16 -8.01
N ASP A 52 -6.60 14.86 -9.08
CA ASP A 52 -7.37 13.62 -9.18
C ASP A 52 -6.45 12.39 -9.26
N LEU A 53 -5.36 12.46 -10.02
CA LEU A 53 -4.35 11.40 -10.09
C LEU A 53 -3.70 11.10 -8.73
N LEU A 54 -3.35 12.14 -7.97
CA LEU A 54 -2.73 12.02 -6.65
C LEU A 54 -3.70 11.46 -5.59
N SER A 55 -5.01 11.62 -5.80
CA SER A 55 -6.03 11.16 -4.86
C SER A 55 -6.39 9.68 -5.05
N ARG A 56 -6.03 9.08 -6.20
CA ARG A 56 -6.35 7.69 -6.52
C ARG A 56 -5.26 6.74 -6.02
N PRO A 57 -5.65 5.53 -5.59
CA PRO A 57 -4.68 4.48 -5.26
C PRO A 57 -3.88 4.10 -6.52
N LYS A 58 -2.58 3.92 -6.36
CA LYS A 58 -1.69 3.60 -7.48
C LYS A 58 -1.97 2.19 -7.99
N PRO A 59 -2.19 1.98 -9.30
CA PRO A 59 -2.30 0.63 -9.84
C PRO A 59 -1.01 -0.14 -9.63
N MET A 60 -1.12 -1.33 -9.04
CA MET A 60 0.03 -2.18 -8.69
C MET A 60 0.85 -2.57 -9.93
N GLU A 61 0.19 -2.76 -11.07
CA GLU A 61 0.81 -3.17 -12.34
C GLU A 61 1.73 -2.11 -12.96
N ILE A 62 1.58 -0.84 -12.56
CA ILE A 62 2.35 0.30 -13.06
C ILE A 62 3.53 0.59 -12.14
N GLU A 63 3.68 -0.10 -11.00
CA GLU A 63 4.83 0.11 -10.13
C GLU A 63 6.11 -0.45 -10.77
N TRP A 64 7.03 0.44 -11.15
CA TRP A 64 8.28 0.13 -11.83
C TRP A 64 9.52 0.37 -10.95
N ASN A 65 9.39 1.21 -9.93
CA ASN A 65 10.50 1.57 -9.05
C ASN A 65 10.78 0.49 -7.98
N ASN A 66 9.75 -0.30 -7.66
CA ASN A 66 9.71 -1.19 -6.51
C ASN A 66 9.55 -2.66 -6.91
N VAL A 67 9.80 -3.01 -8.19
CA VAL A 67 9.50 -4.33 -8.75
C VAL A 67 10.21 -5.46 -8.00
N GLU A 68 11.43 -5.21 -7.51
CA GLU A 68 12.27 -6.19 -6.80
C GLU A 68 11.98 -6.26 -5.29
N LEU A 69 10.96 -5.58 -4.78
CA LEU A 69 10.60 -5.69 -3.36
C LEU A 69 10.16 -7.11 -3.04
N ALA A 70 10.93 -7.78 -2.18
CA ALA A 70 10.66 -9.14 -1.75
C ALA A 70 9.37 -9.24 -0.91
N GLU A 71 9.12 -8.25 -0.03
CA GLU A 71 7.97 -8.26 0.87
C GLU A 71 7.41 -6.86 1.14
N ALA A 72 6.11 -6.79 1.43
CA ALA A 72 5.43 -5.62 2.00
C ALA A 72 4.50 -6.02 3.15
N THR A 73 4.32 -5.13 4.12
CA THR A 73 3.34 -5.32 5.19
C THR A 73 1.98 -4.78 4.74
N VAL A 74 0.93 -5.58 4.85
CA VAL A 74 -0.44 -5.13 4.59
C VAL A 74 -0.97 -4.50 5.87
N LEU A 75 -1.12 -3.17 5.85
CA LEU A 75 -1.63 -2.40 6.99
C LEU A 75 -3.17 -2.37 7.01
N GLY A 76 -3.77 -2.50 5.84
CA GLY A 76 -5.22 -2.55 5.68
C GLY A 76 -5.61 -2.99 4.28
N ALA A 77 -6.80 -3.55 4.14
CA ALA A 77 -7.35 -3.95 2.87
C ALA A 77 -8.85 -3.71 2.82
N ARG A 78 -9.35 -3.36 1.63
CA ARG A 78 -10.76 -3.31 1.31
C ARG A 78 -10.99 -4.05 -0.01
N MET A 79 -11.83 -5.06 0.04
CA MET A 79 -12.21 -5.83 -1.15
C MET A 79 -13.57 -5.35 -1.64
N LYS A 80 -13.69 -5.11 -2.95
CA LYS A 80 -14.97 -4.91 -3.62
C LYS A 80 -15.08 -5.98 -4.69
N GLU A 81 -15.96 -6.93 -4.43
CA GLU A 81 -16.20 -8.09 -5.28
C GLU A 81 -16.51 -7.65 -6.73
N ASP A 82 -15.95 -8.39 -7.69
CA ASP A 82 -16.02 -8.13 -9.14
C ASP A 82 -15.46 -6.79 -9.63
N GLU A 83 -14.83 -6.00 -8.75
CA GLU A 83 -14.25 -4.70 -9.11
C GLU A 83 -12.74 -4.64 -8.85
N ALA A 84 -12.35 -4.64 -7.58
CA ALA A 84 -10.95 -4.43 -7.20
C ALA A 84 -10.66 -4.82 -5.75
N ILE A 85 -9.37 -5.06 -5.48
CA ILE A 85 -8.83 -5.17 -4.13
C ILE A 85 -7.97 -3.93 -3.86
N TYR A 86 -8.37 -3.13 -2.88
CA TYR A 86 -7.66 -1.95 -2.43
C TYR A 86 -6.78 -2.30 -1.24
N LEU A 87 -5.51 -1.94 -1.31
CA LEU A 87 -4.48 -2.32 -0.34
C LEU A 87 -3.76 -1.09 0.18
N TRP A 88 -3.49 -1.08 1.49
CA TRP A 88 -2.64 -0.10 2.13
C TRP A 88 -1.37 -0.81 2.58
N LEU A 89 -0.25 -0.54 1.89
CA LEU A 89 1.00 -1.26 2.07
C LEU A 89 2.05 -0.41 2.81
N GLY A 90 2.62 -0.98 3.86
CA GLY A 90 3.85 -0.51 4.49
C GLY A 90 5.04 -1.18 3.82
N ILE A 91 5.88 -0.37 3.16
CA ILE A 91 7.08 -0.83 2.47
C ILE A 91 8.29 -0.53 3.35
N GLU A 92 9.19 -1.50 3.51
CA GLU A 92 10.41 -1.32 4.30
C GLU A 92 11.30 -0.23 3.67
N GLY A 93 11.81 0.69 4.50
CA GLY A 93 12.60 1.84 4.06
C GLY A 93 11.78 3.07 3.61
N LEU A 94 10.44 2.97 3.56
CA LEU A 94 9.55 4.10 3.35
C LEU A 94 8.81 4.43 4.64
N ALA A 95 8.91 5.69 5.08
CA ALA A 95 8.23 6.15 6.30
C ALA A 95 6.70 6.20 6.14
N GLU A 96 6.24 6.53 4.94
CA GLU A 96 4.82 6.69 4.65
C GLU A 96 4.26 5.45 3.92
N PRO A 97 3.09 4.95 4.35
CA PRO A 97 2.44 3.84 3.68
C PRO A 97 1.82 4.28 2.35
N ARG A 98 1.65 3.33 1.43
CA ARG A 98 1.16 3.60 0.07
C ARG A 98 -0.13 2.85 -0.24
N ALA A 99 -1.05 3.55 -0.89
CA ALA A 99 -2.30 3.00 -1.39
C ALA A 99 -2.10 2.36 -2.76
N TYR A 100 -2.48 1.09 -2.88
CA TYR A 100 -2.46 0.35 -4.14
C TYR A 100 -3.83 -0.23 -4.46
N VAL A 101 -4.06 -0.41 -5.76
CA VAL A 101 -5.21 -1.14 -6.28
C VAL A 101 -4.75 -2.25 -7.20
N MET A 102 -5.37 -3.41 -7.07
CA MET A 102 -5.19 -4.55 -7.96
C MET A 102 -6.55 -5.02 -8.50
N PRO A 103 -6.59 -5.60 -9.72
CA PRO A 103 -7.82 -6.14 -10.28
C PRO A 103 -8.43 -7.22 -9.37
N TRP A 104 -9.75 -7.35 -9.39
CA TRP A 104 -10.43 -8.43 -8.68
C TRP A 104 -9.94 -9.79 -9.16
N ASN A 105 -9.63 -10.66 -8.21
CA ASN A 105 -9.34 -12.06 -8.43
C ASN A 105 -9.82 -12.85 -7.20
N GLN A 106 -10.71 -13.81 -7.41
CA GLN A 106 -11.34 -14.60 -6.35
C GLN A 106 -10.30 -15.38 -5.52
N GLU A 107 -9.28 -15.97 -6.14
CA GLU A 107 -8.24 -16.71 -5.45
C GLU A 107 -7.42 -15.79 -4.54
N MET A 108 -7.07 -14.59 -5.03
CA MET A 108 -6.31 -13.61 -4.25
C MET A 108 -7.15 -13.00 -3.10
N ALA A 109 -8.44 -12.75 -3.33
CA ALA A 109 -9.35 -12.27 -2.31
C ALA A 109 -9.51 -13.29 -1.18
N GLN A 110 -9.71 -14.57 -1.54
CA GLN A 110 -9.78 -15.66 -0.57
C GLN A 110 -8.49 -15.78 0.23
N GLN A 111 -7.34 -15.73 -0.45
CA GLN A 111 -6.04 -15.81 0.20
C GLN A 111 -5.81 -14.68 1.20
N LEU A 112 -6.18 -13.44 0.83
CA LEU A 112 -6.09 -12.29 1.72
C LEU A 112 -6.99 -12.45 2.94
N GLN A 113 -8.22 -12.93 2.76
CA GLN A 113 -9.16 -13.17 3.85
C GLN A 113 -8.69 -14.28 4.80
N ASP A 114 -8.10 -15.35 4.26
CA ASP A 114 -7.51 -16.44 5.04
C ASP A 114 -6.29 -15.94 5.82
N ALA A 115 -5.43 -15.13 5.20
CA ALA A 115 -4.26 -14.53 5.84
C ALA A 115 -4.67 -13.55 6.95
N GLN A 116 -5.71 -12.74 6.75
CA GLN A 116 -6.26 -11.85 7.78
C GLN A 116 -6.79 -12.64 8.99
N ARG A 117 -7.56 -13.71 8.76
CA ARG A 117 -8.07 -14.57 9.84
C ARG A 117 -6.93 -15.25 10.62
N ALA A 118 -5.91 -15.74 9.94
CA ALA A 118 -4.74 -16.34 10.59
C ALA A 118 -3.94 -15.30 11.39
N ALA A 119 -3.72 -14.12 10.82
CA ALA A 119 -3.04 -13.00 11.45
C ALA A 119 -3.77 -12.53 12.73
N GLU A 120 -5.09 -12.42 12.68
CA GLU A 120 -5.93 -12.10 13.86
C GLU A 120 -5.83 -13.17 14.95
N ALA A 121 -5.84 -14.46 14.58
CA ALA A 121 -5.73 -15.56 15.54
C ALA A 121 -4.36 -15.61 16.24
N GLU A 122 -3.29 -15.27 15.52
CA GLU A 122 -1.91 -15.32 16.02
C GLU A 122 -1.43 -13.98 16.61
N GLY A 123 -2.22 -12.91 16.48
CA GLY A 123 -1.87 -11.55 16.92
C GLY A 123 -0.76 -10.90 16.08
N ASN A 124 -0.57 -11.36 14.84
CA ASN A 124 0.45 -10.87 13.92
C ASN A 124 -0.18 -10.06 12.78
N GLY A 125 0.63 -9.34 12.00
CA GLY A 125 0.16 -8.62 10.80
C GLY A 125 0.10 -9.51 9.55
N VAL A 126 -0.51 -9.02 8.47
CA VAL A 126 -0.49 -9.68 7.16
C VAL A 126 0.72 -9.19 6.36
N ARG A 127 1.41 -10.11 5.69
CA ARG A 127 2.53 -9.84 4.78
C ARG A 127 2.17 -10.23 3.36
N MET A 128 2.79 -9.54 2.41
CA MET A 128 2.64 -9.76 0.98
C MET A 128 4.00 -10.02 0.34
N THR A 129 4.18 -11.17 -0.32
CA THR A 129 5.41 -11.51 -1.07
C THR A 129 5.34 -10.92 -2.48
N GLN A 130 6.47 -10.37 -2.95
CA GLN A 130 6.65 -9.83 -4.30
C GLN A 130 5.46 -8.99 -4.79
N PRO A 131 5.08 -7.93 -4.04
CA PRO A 131 3.87 -7.17 -4.30
C PRO A 131 3.77 -6.58 -5.71
N PHE A 132 4.89 -6.33 -6.39
CA PHE A 132 4.93 -5.63 -7.67
C PHE A 132 5.47 -6.48 -8.83
N GLU A 133 5.79 -7.76 -8.58
CA GLU A 133 6.34 -8.60 -9.62
C GLU A 133 5.25 -9.10 -10.58
N ARG A 134 5.47 -8.90 -11.87
CA ARG A 134 4.66 -9.46 -12.96
C ARG A 134 5.01 -10.93 -13.16
N SER A 135 4.87 -11.74 -12.11
CA SER A 135 5.21 -13.16 -12.18
C SER A 135 4.30 -13.86 -13.20
N TRP A 136 4.91 -14.65 -14.11
CA TRP A 136 4.19 -15.59 -14.97
C TRP A 136 3.79 -16.86 -14.20
N ASP A 137 4.37 -17.07 -13.01
CA ASP A 137 3.98 -18.14 -12.10
C ASP A 137 2.91 -17.63 -11.12
N LYS A 138 1.70 -18.20 -11.26
CA LYS A 138 0.52 -17.89 -10.43
C LYS A 138 0.40 -18.81 -9.21
N ARG A 139 1.36 -19.73 -9.02
CA ARG A 139 1.29 -20.79 -8.01
C ARG A 139 1.79 -20.36 -6.62
N GLU A 140 2.40 -19.19 -6.49
CA GLU A 140 2.94 -18.71 -5.23
C GLU A 140 1.91 -17.94 -4.41
N ARG A 141 1.87 -18.25 -3.11
CA ARG A 141 1.03 -17.58 -2.14
C ARG A 141 1.52 -16.13 -1.95
N ARG A 142 0.76 -15.16 -2.46
CA ARG A 142 1.07 -13.73 -2.33
C ARG A 142 0.78 -13.13 -0.95
N PHE A 143 -0.27 -13.55 -0.24
CA PHE A 143 -0.60 -13.09 1.12
C PHE A 143 -0.44 -14.18 2.17
N TYR A 144 0.16 -13.84 3.32
CA TYR A 144 0.37 -14.75 4.45
C TYR A 144 0.36 -14.00 5.78
N ALA A 145 0.03 -14.68 6.87
CA ALA A 145 0.21 -14.14 8.21
C ALA A 145 1.71 -14.05 8.53
N ALA A 146 2.16 -12.93 9.10
CA ALA A 146 3.54 -12.76 9.49
C ALA A 146 3.91 -13.83 10.53
N PRO A 147 5.09 -14.47 10.42
CA PRO A 147 5.53 -15.45 11.40
C PRO A 147 5.67 -14.79 12.78
N GLN A 148 5.28 -15.52 13.82
CA GLN A 148 5.40 -15.03 15.20
C GLN A 148 6.85 -14.66 15.52
N PRO A 149 7.12 -13.46 16.07
CA PRO A 149 8.45 -13.09 16.50
C PRO A 149 9.01 -14.14 17.47
N PRO A 150 10.31 -14.46 17.40
CA PRO A 150 10.91 -15.37 18.36
C PRO A 150 10.65 -14.84 19.77
N LEU A 151 10.28 -15.74 20.68
CA LEU A 151 10.12 -15.39 22.09
C LEU A 151 11.40 -14.68 22.56
N PRO A 152 11.29 -13.59 23.35
CA PRO A 152 12.45 -12.93 23.92
C PRO A 152 13.35 -13.99 24.56
N ASP A 153 14.65 -13.90 24.30
CA ASP A 153 15.61 -14.83 24.89
C ASP A 153 15.36 -14.88 26.39
N LYS A 154 15.02 -16.09 26.87
CA LYS A 154 14.80 -16.31 28.30
C LYS A 154 16.04 -15.78 29.00
N ARG A 155 15.86 -14.72 29.80
CA ARG A 155 16.94 -14.09 30.56
C ARG A 155 17.65 -15.24 31.28
N LYS A 156 18.85 -15.61 30.83
CA LYS A 156 19.72 -16.53 31.55
C LYS A 156 20.25 -15.74 32.74
N GLY A 157 19.37 -15.52 33.71
CA GLY A 157 19.73 -14.86 34.95
C GLY A 157 20.88 -15.64 35.56
N LYS A 158 21.91 -14.92 36.00
CA LYS A 158 22.88 -15.41 36.99
C LYS A 158 22.23 -15.59 38.37
N ASP A 159 20.91 -15.75 38.42
CA ASP A 159 20.12 -15.78 39.62
C ASP A 159 19.95 -17.24 39.98
N LYS A 160 20.57 -17.61 41.10
CA LYS A 160 20.51 -18.93 41.70
C LYS A 160 19.03 -19.35 41.78
N PRO A 161 18.69 -20.62 41.50
CA PRO A 161 17.32 -21.09 41.57
C PRO A 161 16.71 -20.74 42.93
N PHE A 162 15.50 -20.17 42.93
CA PHE A 162 14.73 -19.96 44.14
C PHE A 162 14.42 -21.33 44.74
N ILE A 163 15.18 -21.72 45.76
CA ILE A 163 14.88 -22.88 46.59
C ILE A 163 13.73 -22.46 47.50
N PHE A 164 12.56 -23.05 47.27
CA PHE A 164 11.41 -22.88 48.15
C PHE A 164 11.69 -23.70 49.42
N GLU A 165 12.10 -23.05 50.52
CA GLU A 165 12.12 -23.71 51.83
C GLU A 165 10.67 -23.89 52.29
N GLN A 166 10.20 -25.14 52.32
CA GLN A 166 8.93 -25.47 52.96
C GLN A 166 9.06 -25.17 54.47
N PRO A 167 8.16 -24.35 55.05
CA PRO A 167 8.13 -24.19 56.49
C PRO A 167 7.75 -25.54 57.12
N GLY A 168 8.67 -26.09 57.90
CA GLY A 168 8.48 -27.34 58.64
C GLY A 168 7.25 -27.28 59.57
N PRO A 169 6.64 -28.43 59.90
CA PRO A 169 5.42 -28.48 60.68
C PRO A 169 5.62 -27.83 62.05
N LYS A 170 4.71 -26.91 62.40
CA LYS A 170 4.68 -26.27 63.72
C LYS A 170 4.38 -27.33 64.78
N GLU A 171 5.40 -27.74 65.50
CA GLU A 171 5.28 -28.55 66.70
C GLU A 171 4.48 -27.74 67.73
N LYS A 172 3.28 -28.22 68.06
CA LYS A 172 2.44 -27.62 69.11
C LYS A 172 3.10 -27.87 70.46
N SER A 173 3.78 -26.86 70.97
CA SER A 173 4.11 -26.72 72.39
C SER A 173 2.90 -26.10 73.10
N ASP A 174 1.93 -26.94 73.48
CA ASP A 174 0.93 -26.55 74.48
C ASP A 174 1.50 -26.91 75.86
N ALA A 175 1.57 -25.87 76.69
CA ALA A 175 2.10 -25.89 78.04
C ALA A 175 1.03 -26.32 79.06
N THR A 176 1.51 -27.07 80.06
CA THR A 176 0.94 -27.31 81.42
C THR A 176 -0.27 -28.22 81.54
#